data_AF-A0A2X3IVV0-F1
#
_entry.id   AF-A0A2X3IVV0-F1
#
_cell.length_a   1.000
_cell.length_b   1.000
_cell.length_c   1.000
_cell.angle_alpha   90.00
_cell.angle_beta   90.00
_cell.angle_gamma   90.00
#
_symmetry.space_group_name_H-M   'P 1'
#
loop_
_entity.id
_entity.type
_entity.pdbx_description
1 polymer ?
#
loop_
_entity_poly.entity_id
_entity_poly.type
_entity_poly.pdbx_seq_one_letter_code
_entity_poly.pdbx_strand_id
1 'polypeptide(L)'
;MTGAKVPRGADKIIMLEQSKVAEQPGHIRLVNTQPQSNITEIGAEFRFGDVLLKKGEKIGAGAISLLAAFGVTEFDVIKQPKVAIFSTGSELVSPFESLPDGKIYNSNEALLRTLVEEFDCMICMQEALPDDYQLTVQKLTEASQVADLIITTGGVSVGDYDFMADIATQNEVLFNKVQMRPGSPTTAIRFQDTLIIALSGNPGACFTGYHLFALPVLAKLSGKTSPVRQVTGIMAEDYLKNNGYDRFLRGTYTEENGHYYVSLVGSDMSSSLGNLHQATCLFMIPRGQVGKKEGEEVLVWLLSSK
;
A
#
# COMPACT_ATOMS: atom_id res chain seq x y z
N MET A 1 0.49 -46.03 11.19
CA MET A 1 0.24 -45.07 10.08
C MET A 1 1.08 -43.84 10.31
N THR A 2 1.50 -43.15 9.25
CA THR A 2 2.28 -41.90 9.34
C THR A 2 1.56 -40.88 10.23
N GLY A 3 2.31 -40.18 11.09
CA GLY A 3 1.78 -39.20 12.05
C GLY A 3 1.22 -39.78 13.36
N ALA A 4 1.11 -41.11 13.49
CA ALA A 4 0.67 -41.74 14.73
C ALA A 4 1.77 -41.73 15.81
N LYS A 5 1.36 -41.67 17.08
CA LYS A 5 2.26 -41.77 18.23
C LYS A 5 3.04 -43.09 18.19
N VAL A 6 4.37 -42.99 18.29
CA VAL A 6 5.25 -44.16 18.38
C VAL A 6 5.01 -44.89 19.71
N PRO A 7 4.83 -46.23 19.70
CA PRO A 7 4.68 -47.02 20.92
C PRO A 7 5.90 -46.90 21.86
N ARG A 8 5.66 -46.97 23.16
CA ARG A 8 6.75 -46.94 24.15
C ARG A 8 7.71 -48.11 23.92
N GLY A 9 9.00 -47.81 23.81
CA GLY A 9 10.07 -48.81 23.62
C GLY A 9 10.34 -49.18 22.16
N ALA A 10 9.68 -48.55 21.19
CA ALA A 10 10.03 -48.70 19.78
C ALA A 10 11.08 -47.65 19.38
N ASP A 11 12.22 -48.11 18.84
CA ASP A 11 13.32 -47.23 18.41
C ASP A 11 13.30 -46.96 16.89
N LYS A 12 12.38 -47.61 16.17
CA LYS A 12 12.32 -47.56 14.70
C LYS A 12 10.96 -47.93 14.14
N ILE A 13 10.57 -47.24 13.07
CA ILE A 13 9.41 -47.54 12.25
C ILE A 13 9.90 -48.06 10.88
N ILE A 14 9.45 -49.26 10.51
CA ILE A 14 9.74 -49.84 9.21
C ILE A 14 8.57 -49.54 8.27
N MET A 15 8.86 -48.96 7.11
CA MET A 15 7.88 -48.72 6.06
C MET A 15 7.23 -50.03 5.62
N LEU A 16 5.92 -50.03 5.35
CA LEU A 16 5.17 -51.24 5.00
C LEU A 16 5.76 -51.93 3.76
N GLU A 17 6.24 -51.14 2.80
CA GLU A 17 6.90 -51.55 1.56
C GLU A 17 8.19 -52.35 1.81
N GLN A 18 8.79 -52.23 3.00
CA GLN A 18 9.97 -52.98 3.43
C GLN A 18 9.63 -54.21 4.28
N SER A 19 8.36 -54.60 4.31
CA SER A 19 7.86 -55.77 5.04
C SER A 19 7.01 -56.66 4.12
N LYS A 20 6.88 -57.94 4.50
CA LYS A 20 5.97 -58.90 3.86
C LYS A 20 5.19 -59.63 4.94
N VAL A 21 3.99 -60.10 4.60
CA VAL A 21 3.22 -61.00 5.46
C VAL A 21 4.05 -62.28 5.66
N ALA A 22 4.21 -62.70 6.92
CA ALA A 22 4.89 -63.96 7.22
C ALA A 22 3.93 -65.14 7.01
N GLU A 23 4.48 -66.34 6.80
CA GLU A 23 3.69 -67.57 6.67
C GLU A 23 2.96 -67.92 7.99
N GLN A 24 3.52 -67.51 9.14
CA GLN A 24 2.90 -67.68 10.44
C GLN A 24 1.92 -66.53 10.72
N PRO A 25 0.66 -66.83 11.10
CA PRO A 25 -0.31 -65.81 11.50
C PRO A 25 0.22 -64.89 12.61
N GLY A 26 -0.08 -63.60 12.50
CA GLY A 26 0.35 -62.59 13.48
C GLY A 26 1.81 -62.17 13.38
N HIS A 27 2.57 -62.67 12.40
CA HIS A 27 3.98 -62.31 12.19
C HIS A 27 4.17 -61.54 10.89
N ILE A 28 5.23 -60.74 10.84
CA ILE A 28 5.69 -60.04 9.64
C ILE A 28 7.15 -60.39 9.37
N ARG A 29 7.53 -60.45 8.09
CA ARG A 29 8.92 -60.62 7.66
C ARG A 29 9.46 -59.28 7.19
N LEU A 30 10.55 -58.81 7.80
CA LEU A 30 11.26 -57.62 7.34
C LEU A 30 12.14 -57.99 6.13
N VAL A 31 12.06 -57.21 5.06
CA VAL A 31 12.87 -57.40 3.85
C VAL A 31 14.19 -56.64 3.98
N ASN A 32 14.15 -55.45 4.57
CA ASN A 32 15.32 -54.62 4.87
C ASN A 32 15.08 -53.80 6.13
N THR A 33 16.12 -53.63 6.94
CA THR A 33 16.14 -52.66 8.03
C THR A 33 16.85 -51.39 7.55
N GLN A 34 16.08 -50.43 7.03
CA GLN A 34 16.62 -49.13 6.56
C GLN A 34 17.44 -48.42 7.64
N PRO A 35 18.52 -47.67 7.38
CA PRO A 35 19.34 -47.07 8.46
C PRO A 35 18.61 -46.02 9.32
N GLN A 36 17.58 -45.35 8.79
CA GLN A 36 16.83 -44.29 9.48
C GLN A 36 15.80 -44.86 10.46
N SER A 37 15.52 -44.15 11.56
CA SER A 37 14.49 -44.54 12.53
C SER A 37 13.06 -44.36 11.98
N ASN A 38 12.85 -43.42 11.04
CA ASN A 38 11.52 -42.96 10.61
C ASN A 38 10.65 -42.47 11.78
N ILE A 39 11.28 -42.03 12.87
CA ILE A 39 10.64 -41.41 14.04
C ILE A 39 10.90 -39.91 13.94
N THR A 40 9.83 -39.12 14.04
CA THR A 40 9.93 -37.68 14.23
C THR A 40 10.01 -37.39 15.72
N GLU A 41 11.16 -36.90 16.18
CA GLU A 41 11.38 -36.59 17.58
C GLU A 41 10.48 -35.46 18.08
N ILE A 42 10.18 -35.49 19.37
CA ILE A 42 9.42 -34.40 20.03
C ILE A 42 10.23 -33.11 19.87
N GLY A 43 9.57 -32.07 19.34
CA GLY A 43 10.18 -30.77 19.11
C GLY A 43 11.19 -30.73 17.97
N ALA A 44 11.09 -31.65 17.00
CA ALA A 44 11.89 -31.63 15.78
C ALA A 44 11.69 -30.36 14.93
N GLU A 45 10.49 -29.78 14.96
CA GLU A 45 10.15 -28.54 14.23
C GLU A 45 10.09 -27.32 15.16
N PHE A 46 9.34 -27.43 16.26
CA PHE A 46 9.20 -26.36 17.26
C PHE A 46 9.36 -26.91 18.68
N ARG A 47 10.13 -26.21 19.48
CA ARG A 47 10.27 -26.45 20.92
C ARG A 47 9.32 -25.57 21.71
N PHE A 48 9.08 -25.97 22.94
CA PHE A 48 8.32 -25.13 23.86
C PHE A 48 9.02 -23.77 24.04
N GLY A 49 8.26 -22.69 23.86
CA GLY A 49 8.75 -21.32 23.94
C GLY A 49 9.23 -20.74 22.60
N ASP A 50 9.25 -21.52 21.52
CA ASP A 50 9.58 -20.99 20.20
C ASP A 50 8.49 -20.03 19.70
N VAL A 51 8.91 -19.00 18.97
CA VAL A 51 8.01 -18.04 18.34
C VAL A 51 7.47 -18.64 17.05
N LEU A 52 6.18 -18.95 17.01
CA LEU A 52 5.52 -19.50 15.81
C LEU A 52 5.42 -18.48 14.68
N LEU A 53 5.06 -17.23 14.99
CA LEU A 53 4.92 -16.12 14.05
C LEU A 53 5.47 -14.84 14.69
N LYS A 54 6.24 -14.04 13.95
CA LYS A 54 6.74 -12.76 14.45
C LYS A 54 5.69 -11.66 14.30
N LYS A 55 5.72 -10.68 15.20
CA LYS A 55 4.91 -9.46 15.09
C LYS A 55 5.17 -8.76 13.75
N GLY A 56 4.10 -8.39 13.05
CA GLY A 56 4.15 -7.71 11.75
C GLY A 56 4.15 -8.66 10.55
N GLU A 57 4.16 -9.98 10.76
CA GLU A 57 3.98 -10.92 9.66
C GLU A 57 2.55 -10.89 9.12
N LYS A 58 2.42 -11.01 7.79
CA LYS A 58 1.12 -11.12 7.13
C LYS A 58 0.51 -12.49 7.40
N ILE A 59 -0.71 -12.51 7.93
CA ILE A 59 -1.44 -13.75 8.20
C ILE A 59 -2.07 -14.26 6.91
N GLY A 60 -1.55 -15.38 6.40
CA GLY A 60 -2.10 -16.13 5.27
C GLY A 60 -2.48 -17.56 5.63
N ALA A 61 -2.85 -18.38 4.65
CA ALA A 61 -3.32 -19.76 4.87
C ALA A 61 -2.32 -20.62 5.67
N GLY A 62 -1.01 -20.50 5.40
CA GLY A 62 0.02 -21.22 6.14
C GLY A 62 0.12 -20.81 7.61
N ALA A 63 0.04 -19.49 7.90
CA ALA A 63 0.03 -18.98 9.27
C ALA A 63 -1.21 -19.48 10.05
N ILE A 64 -2.38 -19.47 9.42
CA ILE A 64 -3.61 -20.00 10.01
C ILE A 64 -3.49 -21.52 10.27
N SER A 65 -2.96 -22.28 9.32
CA SER A 65 -2.73 -23.73 9.50
C SER A 65 -1.78 -24.01 10.66
N LEU A 66 -0.69 -23.24 10.77
CA LEU A 66 0.27 -23.37 11.86
C LEU A 66 -0.40 -23.09 13.21
N LEU A 67 -1.09 -21.96 13.35
CA LEU A 67 -1.79 -21.61 14.59
C LEU A 67 -2.82 -22.66 15.00
N ALA A 68 -3.61 -23.17 14.04
CA ALA A 68 -4.58 -24.23 14.28
C ALA A 68 -3.92 -25.55 14.73
N ALA A 69 -2.77 -25.92 14.16
CA ALA A 69 -2.01 -27.11 14.55
C ALA A 69 -1.54 -27.06 16.02
N PHE A 70 -1.36 -25.85 16.57
CA PHE A 70 -1.02 -25.62 17.97
C PHE A 70 -2.25 -25.29 18.85
N GLY A 71 -3.46 -25.38 18.31
CA GLY A 71 -4.70 -25.10 19.04
C GLY A 71 -4.94 -23.63 19.36
N VAL A 72 -4.26 -22.71 18.65
CA VAL A 72 -4.46 -21.26 18.81
C VAL A 72 -5.63 -20.83 17.93
N THR A 73 -6.73 -20.41 18.57
CA THR A 73 -7.98 -20.01 17.88
C THR A 73 -8.23 -18.51 17.87
N GLU A 74 -7.56 -17.76 18.74
CA GLU A 74 -7.66 -16.31 18.86
C GLU A 74 -6.26 -15.72 19.03
N PHE A 75 -6.02 -14.57 18.39
CA PHE A 75 -4.76 -13.85 18.46
C PHE A 75 -4.95 -12.38 18.08
N ASP A 76 -4.11 -11.51 18.63
CA ASP A 76 -4.16 -10.08 18.34
C ASP A 76 -3.62 -9.76 16.95
N VAL A 77 -4.33 -8.90 16.24
CA VAL A 77 -3.91 -8.35 14.94
C VAL A 77 -3.95 -6.83 14.97
N ILE A 78 -3.22 -6.22 14.05
CA ILE A 78 -3.34 -4.78 13.81
C ILE A 78 -4.71 -4.53 13.16
N LYS A 79 -5.48 -3.59 13.71
CA LYS A 79 -6.78 -3.23 13.17
C LYS A 79 -6.62 -2.68 11.76
N GLN A 80 -7.58 -3.00 10.89
CA GLN A 80 -7.66 -2.42 9.57
C GLN A 80 -7.84 -0.90 9.69
N PRO A 81 -6.93 -0.06 9.15
CA PRO A 81 -7.07 1.38 9.25
C PRO A 81 -8.32 1.87 8.52
N LYS A 82 -9.02 2.82 9.14
CA LYS A 82 -10.19 3.49 8.59
C LYS A 82 -9.79 4.81 7.96
N VAL A 83 -10.25 5.05 6.74
CA VAL A 83 -9.95 6.25 5.97
C VAL A 83 -11.24 6.96 5.61
N ALA A 84 -11.26 8.28 5.78
CA ALA A 84 -12.31 9.13 5.24
C ALA A 84 -11.78 9.87 4.00
N ILE A 85 -12.59 9.96 2.95
CA ILE A 85 -12.24 10.65 1.71
C ILE A 85 -13.24 11.78 1.46
N PHE A 86 -12.75 13.00 1.29
CA PHE A 86 -13.58 14.13 0.88
C PHE A 86 -13.05 14.77 -0.40
N SER A 87 -13.95 15.09 -1.32
CA SER A 87 -13.61 15.95 -2.47
C SER A 87 -14.37 17.25 -2.34
N THR A 88 -13.71 18.38 -2.53
CA THR A 88 -14.36 19.70 -2.56
C THR A 88 -14.26 20.28 -3.96
N GLY A 89 -15.36 20.81 -4.47
CA GLY A 89 -15.38 21.53 -5.73
C GLY A 89 -16.80 21.62 -6.27
N SER A 90 -17.32 22.84 -6.38
CA SER A 90 -18.64 23.06 -6.97
C SER A 90 -18.72 22.60 -8.43
N GLU A 91 -17.62 22.35 -9.13
CA GLU A 91 -17.57 21.78 -10.47
C GLU A 91 -17.80 20.26 -10.54
N LEU A 92 -17.71 19.56 -9.41
CA LEU A 92 -17.70 18.10 -9.38
C LEU A 92 -19.12 17.49 -9.49
N VAL A 93 -19.24 16.40 -10.24
CA VAL A 93 -20.44 15.55 -10.30
C VAL A 93 -20.06 14.07 -10.24
N SER A 94 -21.01 13.22 -9.84
CA SER A 94 -20.79 11.77 -9.76
C SER A 94 -20.59 11.17 -11.17
N PRO A 95 -19.70 10.18 -11.34
CA PRO A 95 -19.53 9.49 -12.63
C PRO A 95 -20.78 8.74 -13.13
N PHE A 96 -21.80 8.59 -12.29
CA PHE A 96 -23.07 7.94 -12.63
C PHE A 96 -24.18 8.94 -13.02
N GLU A 97 -23.91 10.24 -12.94
CA GLU A 97 -24.85 11.30 -13.31
C GLU A 97 -24.61 11.80 -14.74
N SER A 98 -25.58 12.49 -15.32
CA SER A 98 -25.37 13.18 -16.60
C SER A 98 -24.49 14.40 -16.37
N LEU A 99 -23.44 14.59 -17.19
CA LEU A 99 -22.50 15.70 -17.09
C LEU A 99 -23.15 17.04 -17.53
N PRO A 100 -23.46 17.96 -16.60
CA PRO A 100 -23.96 19.28 -16.96
C PRO A 100 -22.83 20.14 -17.56
N ASP A 101 -23.22 21.20 -18.27
CA ASP A 101 -22.25 22.15 -18.81
C ASP A 101 -21.42 22.81 -17.69
N GLY A 102 -20.12 22.96 -17.92
CA GLY A 102 -19.17 23.50 -16.94
C GLY A 102 -18.82 22.60 -15.75
N LYS A 103 -19.34 21.36 -15.69
CA LYS A 103 -19.00 20.38 -14.64
C LYS A 103 -17.98 19.36 -15.14
N ILE A 104 -17.33 18.67 -14.20
CA ILE A 104 -16.42 17.56 -14.46
C ILE A 104 -16.74 16.39 -13.52
N TYR A 105 -16.49 15.15 -13.97
CA TYR A 105 -16.66 13.97 -13.13
C TYR A 105 -15.60 13.90 -12.03
N ASN A 106 -16.01 13.51 -10.82
CA ASN A 106 -15.12 13.32 -9.69
C ASN A 106 -14.26 12.04 -9.83
N SER A 107 -13.18 12.13 -10.60
CA SER A 107 -12.26 11.01 -10.83
C SER A 107 -11.33 10.72 -9.64
N ASN A 108 -11.00 11.72 -8.82
CA ASN A 108 -10.11 11.54 -7.66
C ASN A 108 -10.75 10.69 -6.57
N GLU A 109 -12.06 10.84 -6.36
CA GLU A 109 -12.79 10.05 -5.39
C GLU A 109 -12.73 8.55 -5.72
N ALA A 110 -12.98 8.19 -6.98
CA ALA A 110 -12.86 6.81 -7.45
C ALA A 110 -11.41 6.28 -7.36
N LEU A 111 -10.44 7.14 -7.70
CA LEU A 111 -9.02 6.83 -7.61
C LEU A 111 -8.60 6.51 -6.17
N LEU A 112 -8.89 7.41 -5.23
CA LEU A 112 -8.47 7.27 -3.84
C LEU A 112 -9.17 6.11 -3.14
N ARG A 113 -10.48 5.91 -3.38
CA ARG A 113 -11.20 4.73 -2.89
C ARG A 113 -10.46 3.46 -3.27
N THR A 114 -10.20 3.30 -4.57
CA THR A 114 -9.58 2.08 -5.11
C THR A 114 -8.19 1.87 -4.52
N LEU A 115 -7.36 2.91 -4.49
CA LEU A 115 -5.99 2.82 -3.98
C LEU A 115 -5.93 2.48 -2.48
N VAL A 116 -6.85 3.00 -1.68
CA VAL A 116 -6.95 2.72 -0.25
C VAL A 116 -7.44 1.29 0.00
N GLU A 117 -8.46 0.85 -0.73
CA GLU A 117 -8.99 -0.52 -0.65
C GLU A 117 -7.95 -1.55 -1.13
N GLU A 118 -7.20 -1.27 -2.20
CA GLU A 118 -6.08 -2.12 -2.68
C GLU A 118 -4.96 -2.27 -1.65
N PHE A 119 -4.84 -1.35 -0.69
CA PHE A 119 -3.90 -1.45 0.43
C PHE A 119 -4.48 -2.16 1.67
N ASP A 120 -5.63 -2.82 1.50
CA ASP A 120 -6.47 -3.44 2.53
C ASP A 120 -6.87 -2.46 3.65
N CYS A 121 -7.11 -1.18 3.34
CA CYS A 121 -7.69 -0.23 4.30
C CYS A 121 -9.21 -0.08 4.08
N MET A 122 -9.93 0.38 5.10
CA MET A 122 -11.39 0.50 5.06
C MET A 122 -11.83 1.95 4.81
N ILE A 123 -12.69 2.19 3.83
CA ILE A 123 -13.36 3.49 3.67
C ILE A 123 -14.51 3.59 4.66
N CYS A 124 -14.40 4.50 5.63
CA CYS A 124 -15.44 4.72 6.64
C CYS A 124 -16.40 5.87 6.27
N MET A 125 -15.91 6.86 5.52
CA MET A 125 -16.71 7.97 5.00
C MET A 125 -16.18 8.36 3.62
N GLN A 126 -17.08 8.70 2.71
CA GLN A 126 -16.73 9.21 1.39
C GLN A 126 -17.81 10.15 0.88
N GLU A 127 -17.47 11.43 0.72
CA GLU A 127 -18.43 12.47 0.31
C GLU A 127 -17.77 13.51 -0.60
N ALA A 128 -18.53 13.98 -1.60
CA ALA A 128 -18.21 15.20 -2.32
C ALA A 128 -18.94 16.36 -1.65
N LEU A 129 -18.17 17.35 -1.19
CA LEU A 129 -18.67 18.51 -0.47
C LEU A 129 -18.77 19.72 -1.40
N PRO A 130 -19.83 20.53 -1.27
CA PRO A 130 -19.90 21.83 -1.94
C PRO A 130 -18.85 22.79 -1.34
N ASP A 131 -18.66 23.94 -1.98
CA ASP A 131 -17.80 25.01 -1.47
C ASP A 131 -18.48 25.75 -0.28
N ASP A 132 -18.68 25.02 0.83
CA ASP A 132 -19.21 25.50 2.11
C ASP A 132 -18.24 25.18 3.25
N TYR A 133 -17.68 26.23 3.87
CA TYR A 133 -16.73 26.11 4.97
C TYR A 133 -17.33 25.43 6.21
N GLN A 134 -18.53 25.82 6.62
CA GLN A 134 -19.14 25.32 7.86
C GLN A 134 -19.47 23.84 7.73
N LEU A 135 -20.03 23.44 6.57
CA LEU A 135 -20.30 22.04 6.27
C LEU A 135 -19.00 21.23 6.20
N THR A 136 -17.94 21.79 5.60
CA THR A 136 -16.62 21.13 5.54
C THR A 136 -16.06 20.86 6.93
N VAL A 137 -16.06 21.85 7.82
CA VAL A 137 -15.59 21.69 9.21
C VAL A 137 -16.44 20.67 9.96
N GLN A 138 -17.77 20.70 9.79
CA GLN A 138 -18.67 19.73 10.39
C GLN A 138 -18.32 18.30 9.94
N LYS A 139 -18.17 18.08 8.64
CA LYS A 139 -17.87 16.76 8.06
C LYS A 139 -16.50 16.23 8.44
N LEU A 140 -15.50 17.09 8.51
CA LEU A 140 -14.18 16.73 9.04
C LEU A 140 -14.23 16.37 10.52
N THR A 141 -15.07 17.04 11.32
CA THR A 141 -15.29 16.72 12.74
C THR A 141 -16.02 15.39 12.94
N GLU A 142 -16.98 15.06 12.08
CA GLU A 142 -17.62 13.73 12.08
C GLU A 142 -16.60 12.64 11.72
N ALA A 143 -15.78 12.89 10.69
CA ALA A 143 -14.77 11.94 10.24
C ALA A 143 -13.65 11.70 11.24
N SER A 144 -13.18 12.73 11.96
CA SER A 144 -12.12 12.59 12.96
C SER A 144 -12.48 11.65 14.12
N GLN A 145 -13.78 11.43 14.36
CA GLN A 145 -14.25 10.51 15.40
C GLN A 145 -14.18 9.03 14.98
N VAL A 146 -14.12 8.74 13.69
CA VAL A 146 -14.25 7.37 13.16
C VAL A 146 -13.11 6.94 12.24
N ALA A 147 -12.33 7.87 11.70
CA ALA A 147 -11.22 7.63 10.78
C ALA A 147 -9.86 7.74 11.48
N ASP A 148 -8.92 6.89 11.06
CA ASP A 148 -7.51 6.96 11.45
C ASP A 148 -6.72 7.92 10.52
N LEU A 149 -7.21 8.15 9.30
CA LEU A 149 -6.68 9.11 8.33
C LEU A 149 -7.82 9.76 7.54
N ILE A 150 -7.75 11.07 7.35
CA ILE A 150 -8.63 11.79 6.42
C ILE A 150 -7.81 12.21 5.20
N ILE A 151 -8.30 11.93 4.01
CA ILE A 151 -7.71 12.38 2.75
C ILE A 151 -8.71 13.34 2.10
N THR A 152 -8.28 14.54 1.77
CA THR A 152 -9.11 15.49 1.02
C THR A 152 -8.52 15.77 -0.36
N THR A 153 -9.36 16.11 -1.33
CA THR A 153 -8.93 16.58 -2.65
C THR A 153 -9.69 17.83 -3.06
N GLY A 154 -9.01 18.76 -3.73
CA GLY A 154 -9.57 20.08 -4.00
C GLY A 154 -9.43 21.01 -2.79
N GLY A 155 -9.80 22.28 -2.94
CA GLY A 155 -9.83 23.24 -1.82
C GLY A 155 -8.49 23.58 -1.15
N VAL A 156 -7.35 23.28 -1.81
CA VAL A 156 -5.96 23.55 -1.36
C VAL A 156 -5.17 24.45 -2.33
N SER A 157 -5.84 25.05 -3.31
CA SER A 157 -5.21 25.84 -4.38
C SER A 157 -5.20 27.34 -4.05
N VAL A 158 -4.42 28.11 -4.82
CA VAL A 158 -4.24 29.58 -4.70
C VAL A 158 -5.47 30.41 -5.11
N GLY A 159 -6.68 29.95 -4.82
CA GLY A 159 -7.94 30.63 -5.13
C GLY A 159 -8.69 31.12 -3.89
N ASP A 160 -9.79 31.84 -4.11
CA ASP A 160 -10.59 32.54 -3.09
C ASP A 160 -11.35 31.60 -2.11
N TYR A 161 -11.24 30.27 -2.26
CA TYR A 161 -11.96 29.25 -1.49
C TYR A 161 -11.04 28.13 -0.99
N ASP A 162 -9.88 28.48 -0.44
CA ASP A 162 -8.95 27.53 0.19
C ASP A 162 -9.35 27.26 1.65
N PHE A 163 -10.49 26.59 1.86
CA PHE A 163 -10.95 26.26 3.22
C PHE A 163 -9.95 25.40 3.98
N MET A 164 -9.13 24.60 3.28
CA MET A 164 -8.08 23.83 3.95
C MET A 164 -6.99 24.74 4.51
N ALA A 165 -6.61 25.82 3.84
CA ALA A 165 -5.72 26.82 4.41
C ALA A 165 -6.33 27.50 5.64
N ASP A 166 -7.61 27.87 5.61
CA ASP A 166 -8.29 28.46 6.77
C ASP A 166 -8.37 27.48 7.94
N ILE A 167 -8.74 26.23 7.69
CA ILE A 167 -8.74 25.15 8.69
C ILE A 167 -7.33 24.94 9.24
N ALA A 168 -6.31 24.97 8.39
CA ALA A 168 -4.92 24.84 8.79
C ALA A 168 -4.48 25.97 9.75
N THR A 169 -5.01 27.18 9.64
CA THR A 169 -4.66 28.28 10.58
C THR A 169 -5.09 28.01 12.03
N GLN A 170 -6.10 27.16 12.24
CA GLN A 170 -6.66 26.85 13.55
C GLN A 170 -6.19 25.49 14.10
N ASN A 171 -5.30 24.81 13.38
CA ASN A 171 -4.87 23.45 13.67
C ASN A 171 -3.33 23.34 13.58
N GLU A 172 -2.76 22.24 14.07
CA GLU A 172 -1.32 22.00 13.94
C GLU A 172 -1.00 21.64 12.47
N VAL A 173 -0.23 22.51 11.81
CA VAL A 173 0.24 22.28 10.44
C VAL A 173 1.57 21.53 10.47
N LEU A 174 1.60 20.32 9.92
CA LEU A 174 2.83 19.55 9.78
C LEU A 174 3.67 20.06 8.61
N PHE A 175 3.01 20.33 7.48
CA PHE A 175 3.56 21.09 6.37
C PHE A 175 2.43 21.69 5.53
N ASN A 176 2.71 22.84 4.91
CA ASN A 176 1.81 23.48 3.95
C ASN A 176 2.60 23.75 2.67
N LYS A 177 2.10 23.21 1.56
CA LYS A 177 2.73 23.18 0.25
C LYS A 177 4.08 22.45 0.24
N VAL A 178 4.33 21.76 -0.87
CA VAL A 178 5.58 21.05 -1.11
C VAL A 178 6.25 21.65 -2.34
N GLN A 179 7.58 21.76 -2.30
CA GLN A 179 8.37 22.25 -3.42
C GLN A 179 8.52 21.16 -4.50
N MET A 180 7.40 20.76 -5.10
CA MET A 180 7.33 19.69 -6.09
C MET A 180 6.34 19.99 -7.21
N ARG A 181 6.50 19.33 -8.35
CA ARG A 181 5.49 19.29 -9.41
C ARG A 181 5.29 17.87 -9.97
N PRO A 182 4.06 17.44 -10.22
CA PRO A 182 2.80 18.04 -9.78
C PRO A 182 2.62 17.89 -8.26
N GLY A 183 1.56 18.47 -7.68
CA GLY A 183 1.23 18.23 -6.26
C GLY A 183 1.75 19.27 -5.25
N SER A 184 2.28 20.40 -5.71
CA SER A 184 2.69 21.52 -4.84
C SER A 184 1.67 21.94 -3.76
N PRO A 185 0.35 21.99 -3.99
CA PRO A 185 -0.60 22.40 -2.94
C PRO A 185 -0.81 21.39 -1.81
N THR A 186 -0.14 20.23 -1.84
CA THR A 186 -0.33 19.20 -0.81
C THR A 186 -0.01 19.75 0.58
N THR A 187 -0.91 19.51 1.52
CA THR A 187 -0.83 20.01 2.90
C THR A 187 -1.17 18.87 3.86
N ALA A 188 -0.48 18.84 5.00
CA ALA A 188 -0.79 17.91 6.08
C ALA A 188 -1.02 18.68 7.38
N ILE A 189 -2.17 18.43 8.01
CA ILE A 189 -2.55 19.04 9.28
C ILE A 189 -3.02 17.98 10.25
N ARG A 190 -2.80 18.22 11.54
CA ARG A 190 -3.45 17.46 12.59
C ARG A 190 -4.72 18.20 12.99
N PHE A 191 -5.86 17.63 12.61
CA PHE A 191 -7.18 18.15 12.93
C PHE A 191 -7.74 17.36 14.10
N GLN A 192 -7.86 18.01 15.26
CA GLN A 192 -8.09 17.32 16.53
C GLN A 192 -6.99 16.26 16.77
N ASP A 193 -7.32 14.98 16.81
CA ASP A 193 -6.36 13.88 16.95
C ASP A 193 -6.17 13.06 15.67
N THR A 194 -6.75 13.50 14.55
CA THR A 194 -6.70 12.79 13.26
C THR A 194 -5.84 13.55 12.26
N LEU A 195 -5.00 12.81 11.52
CA LEU A 195 -4.21 13.39 10.44
C LEU A 195 -5.12 13.64 9.23
N ILE A 196 -5.01 14.83 8.65
CA ILE A 196 -5.58 15.17 7.34
C ILE A 196 -4.42 15.32 6.36
N ILE A 197 -4.51 14.63 5.22
CA ILE A 197 -3.65 14.85 4.06
C ILE A 197 -4.52 15.43 2.95
N ALA A 198 -4.35 16.73 2.71
CA ALA A 198 -5.08 17.46 1.69
C ALA A 198 -4.27 17.46 0.39
N LEU A 199 -4.73 16.68 -0.58
CA LEU A 199 -4.09 16.45 -1.87
C LEU A 199 -4.63 17.43 -2.93
N SER A 200 -3.86 17.59 -4.00
CA SER A 200 -4.26 18.39 -5.16
C SER A 200 -5.53 17.84 -5.83
N GLY A 201 -6.46 18.73 -6.23
CA GLY A 201 -7.63 18.38 -7.05
C GLY A 201 -7.28 17.91 -8.47
N ASN A 202 -6.10 18.24 -9.00
CA ASN A 202 -5.65 17.69 -10.28
C ASN A 202 -5.31 16.19 -10.17
N PRO A 203 -5.88 15.28 -11.00
CA PRO A 203 -5.78 13.85 -10.70
C PRO A 203 -4.39 13.22 -10.81
N GLY A 204 -3.56 13.64 -11.77
CA GLY A 204 -2.17 13.19 -11.84
C GLY A 204 -1.36 13.63 -10.61
N ALA A 205 -1.69 14.80 -10.05
CA ALA A 205 -1.10 15.29 -8.81
C ALA A 205 -1.63 14.56 -7.57
N CYS A 206 -2.93 14.25 -7.54
CA CYS A 206 -3.57 13.46 -6.49
C CYS A 206 -2.93 12.07 -6.38
N PHE A 207 -2.75 11.39 -7.52
CA PHE A 207 -2.07 10.09 -7.59
C PHE A 207 -0.65 10.13 -7.02
N THR A 208 0.16 11.08 -7.52
CA THR A 208 1.53 11.28 -7.01
C THR A 208 1.53 11.56 -5.51
N GLY A 209 0.61 12.43 -5.04
CA GLY A 209 0.50 12.77 -3.63
C GLY A 209 0.04 11.62 -2.74
N TYR A 210 -0.87 10.76 -3.23
CA TYR A 210 -1.25 9.53 -2.53
C TYR A 210 -0.03 8.64 -2.27
N HIS A 211 0.74 8.32 -3.32
CA HIS A 211 1.86 7.40 -3.20
C HIS A 211 3.03 7.96 -2.35
N LEU A 212 3.26 9.27 -2.41
CA LEU A 212 4.36 9.90 -1.67
C LEU A 212 4.00 10.30 -0.24
N PHE A 213 2.73 10.58 0.06
CA PHE A 213 2.33 11.13 1.36
C PHE A 213 1.30 10.26 2.10
N ALA A 214 0.20 9.88 1.44
CA ALA A 214 -0.87 9.12 2.11
C ALA A 214 -0.50 7.66 2.36
N LEU A 215 0.03 6.97 1.34
CA LEU A 215 0.38 5.56 1.41
C LEU A 215 1.44 5.24 2.49
N PRO A 216 2.52 6.04 2.69
CA PRO A 216 3.44 5.83 3.81
C PRO A 216 2.77 5.93 5.19
N VAL A 217 1.77 6.80 5.35
CA VAL A 217 0.99 6.88 6.58
C VAL A 217 0.12 5.64 6.76
N LEU A 218 -0.60 5.22 5.71
CA LEU A 218 -1.41 4.00 5.74
C LEU A 218 -0.56 2.75 6.03
N ALA A 219 0.65 2.67 5.49
CA ALA A 219 1.59 1.60 5.77
C ALA A 219 1.94 1.56 7.26
N LYS A 220 2.27 2.71 7.84
CA LYS A 220 2.55 2.84 9.28
C LYS A 220 1.34 2.46 10.14
N LEU A 221 0.14 2.94 9.81
CA LEU A 221 -1.10 2.61 10.53
C LEU A 221 -1.44 1.12 10.44
N SER A 222 -1.21 0.51 9.28
CA SER A 222 -1.43 -0.93 9.04
C SER A 222 -0.35 -1.81 9.66
N GLY A 223 0.75 -1.24 10.16
CA GLY A 223 1.97 -1.97 10.53
C GLY A 223 2.60 -2.76 9.37
N LYS A 224 2.31 -2.35 8.13
CA LYS A 224 2.88 -2.92 6.91
C LYS A 224 4.08 -2.08 6.48
N THR A 225 5.02 -2.69 5.77
CA THR A 225 6.01 -1.91 5.01
C THR A 225 5.32 -1.26 3.83
N SER A 226 5.65 0.02 3.54
CA SER A 226 5.17 0.67 2.32
C SER A 226 5.63 -0.14 1.10
N PRO A 227 4.73 -0.43 0.15
CA PRO A 227 5.10 -1.18 -1.03
C PRO A 227 5.89 -0.31 -2.02
N VAL A 228 5.89 1.01 -1.80
CA VAL A 228 6.71 1.95 -2.57
C VAL A 228 8.17 1.81 -2.16
N ARG A 229 9.00 1.36 -3.11
CA ARG A 229 10.46 1.23 -2.90
C ARG A 229 11.19 2.35 -3.61
N GLN A 230 12.06 3.03 -2.87
CA GLN A 230 12.96 4.02 -3.44
C GLN A 230 14.24 3.34 -3.94
N VAL A 231 14.56 3.57 -5.22
CA VAL A 231 15.74 3.01 -5.91
C VAL A 231 16.40 4.08 -6.77
N THR A 232 17.64 3.83 -7.17
CA THR A 232 18.27 4.58 -8.27
C THR A 232 17.83 3.96 -9.58
N GLY A 233 17.35 4.79 -10.50
CA GLY A 233 17.04 4.39 -11.87
C GLY A 233 17.85 5.18 -12.88
N ILE A 234 17.78 4.74 -14.13
CA ILE A 234 18.48 5.29 -15.28
C ILE A 234 17.43 5.77 -16.27
N MET A 235 17.56 7.00 -16.77
CA MET A 235 16.66 7.51 -17.80
C MET A 235 16.77 6.67 -19.07
N ALA A 236 15.64 6.14 -19.54
CA ALA A 236 15.54 5.38 -20.80
C ALA A 236 15.39 6.30 -22.03
N GLU A 237 15.09 7.57 -21.81
CA GLU A 237 14.91 8.58 -22.85
C GLU A 237 15.23 9.97 -22.31
N ASP A 238 15.46 10.92 -23.21
CA ASP A 238 15.70 12.32 -22.87
C ASP A 238 14.45 13.00 -22.29
N TYR A 239 14.59 13.65 -21.13
CA TYR A 239 13.64 14.61 -20.59
C TYR A 239 14.33 15.96 -20.39
N LEU A 240 14.28 16.84 -21.41
CA LEU A 240 15.10 18.07 -21.44
C LEU A 240 14.39 19.35 -21.00
N LYS A 241 13.25 19.24 -20.31
CA LYS A 241 12.49 20.42 -19.88
C LYS A 241 13.17 21.13 -18.70
N ASN A 242 13.38 22.44 -18.85
CA ASN A 242 13.86 23.31 -17.78
C ASN A 242 12.79 23.56 -16.73
N ASN A 243 13.12 23.43 -15.45
CA ASN A 243 12.13 23.42 -14.38
C ASN A 243 12.61 24.15 -13.13
N GLY A 244 11.79 25.07 -12.61
CA GLY A 244 12.03 25.74 -11.32
C GLY A 244 11.67 24.91 -10.08
N TYR A 245 11.20 23.67 -10.26
CA TYR A 245 10.72 22.77 -9.20
C TYR A 245 11.20 21.35 -9.47
N ASP A 246 11.39 20.57 -8.40
CA ASP A 246 11.65 19.14 -8.51
C ASP A 246 10.39 18.47 -9.09
N ARG A 247 10.55 17.76 -10.20
CA ARG A 247 9.43 17.12 -10.91
C ARG A 247 9.34 15.65 -10.58
N PHE A 248 8.21 15.25 -10.03
CA PHE A 248 7.85 13.85 -9.80
C PHE A 248 7.00 13.39 -10.98
N LEU A 249 7.66 12.78 -11.94
CA LEU A 249 7.05 12.30 -13.17
C LEU A 249 6.46 10.91 -12.93
N ARG A 250 5.34 10.61 -13.58
CA ARG A 250 4.77 9.26 -13.59
C ARG A 250 5.40 8.50 -14.75
N GLY A 251 5.85 7.28 -14.48
CA GLY A 251 6.60 6.51 -15.45
C GLY A 251 6.32 5.03 -15.42
N THR A 252 6.93 4.35 -16.38
CA THR A 252 7.12 2.90 -16.39
C THR A 252 8.59 2.61 -16.15
N TYR A 253 8.88 1.39 -15.69
CA TYR A 253 10.25 0.92 -15.61
C TYR A 253 10.40 -0.48 -16.22
N THR A 254 11.58 -0.75 -16.77
CA THR A 254 12.08 -2.10 -17.03
C THR A 254 13.24 -2.40 -16.10
N GLU A 255 13.41 -3.66 -15.72
CA GLU A 255 14.54 -4.11 -14.92
C GLU A 255 15.47 -4.97 -15.78
N GLU A 256 16.72 -4.53 -15.94
CA GLU A 256 17.74 -5.25 -16.70
C GLU A 256 19.05 -5.27 -15.92
N ASN A 257 19.61 -6.47 -15.67
CA ASN A 257 20.86 -6.66 -14.93
C ASN A 257 20.93 -5.95 -13.57
N GLY A 258 19.80 -5.82 -12.87
CA GLY A 258 19.69 -5.14 -11.58
C GLY A 258 19.61 -3.60 -11.66
N HIS A 259 19.50 -3.04 -12.87
CA HIS A 259 19.25 -1.63 -13.10
C HIS A 259 17.81 -1.37 -13.51
N TYR A 260 17.24 -0.27 -13.05
CA TYR A 260 15.89 0.18 -13.36
C TYR A 260 15.93 1.26 -14.43
N TYR A 261 15.46 0.96 -15.64
CA TYR A 261 15.38 1.94 -16.73
C TYR A 261 13.99 2.56 -16.73
N VAL A 262 13.90 3.89 -16.61
CA VAL A 262 12.62 4.60 -16.44
C VAL A 262 12.30 5.49 -17.64
N SER A 263 11.03 5.48 -18.03
CA SER A 263 10.49 6.31 -19.10
C SER A 263 9.24 7.05 -18.64
N LEU A 264 8.96 8.20 -19.26
CA LEU A 264 7.77 8.97 -18.95
C LEU A 264 6.53 8.27 -19.50
N VAL A 265 5.48 8.21 -18.70
CA VAL A 265 4.18 7.71 -19.17
C VAL A 265 3.27 8.88 -19.50
N GLY A 266 3.03 9.09 -20.79
CA GLY A 266 2.12 10.11 -21.29
C GLY A 266 2.61 11.54 -21.02
N SER A 267 1.67 12.42 -20.67
CA SER A 267 1.95 13.84 -20.44
C SER A 267 2.40 14.13 -19.00
N ASP A 268 3.40 15.00 -18.85
CA ASP A 268 3.87 15.51 -17.56
C ASP A 268 2.96 16.59 -16.94
N MET A 269 1.81 16.88 -17.57
CA MET A 269 0.79 17.78 -17.04
C MET A 269 0.12 17.20 -15.79
N SER A 270 -0.16 18.06 -14.80
CA SER A 270 -0.78 17.68 -13.52
C SER A 270 -2.19 17.12 -13.66
N SER A 271 -2.93 17.57 -14.69
CA SER A 271 -4.30 17.15 -14.98
C SER A 271 -4.38 15.90 -15.87
N SER A 272 -3.25 15.36 -16.34
CA SER A 272 -3.26 14.25 -17.30
C SER A 272 -3.57 12.92 -16.62
N LEU A 273 -4.77 12.37 -16.89
CA LEU A 273 -5.18 11.03 -16.47
C LEU A 273 -4.91 9.93 -17.50
N GLY A 274 -4.80 10.25 -18.79
CA GLY A 274 -4.97 9.27 -19.88
C GLY A 274 -4.10 8.01 -19.78
N ASN A 275 -2.89 8.14 -19.22
CA ASN A 275 -1.96 7.02 -19.08
C ASN A 275 -1.64 6.68 -17.61
N LEU A 276 -2.40 7.22 -16.65
CA LEU A 276 -2.13 7.01 -15.22
C LEU A 276 -2.21 5.52 -14.84
N HIS A 277 -3.10 4.77 -15.49
CA HIS A 277 -3.27 3.32 -15.31
C HIS A 277 -2.04 2.50 -15.73
N GLN A 278 -1.11 3.08 -16.49
CA GLN A 278 0.13 2.42 -16.94
C GLN A 278 1.32 2.75 -16.03
N ALA A 279 1.18 3.71 -15.11
CA ALA A 279 2.28 4.15 -14.27
C ALA A 279 2.67 3.05 -13.27
N THR A 280 3.92 2.57 -13.36
CA THR A 280 4.51 1.59 -12.43
C THR A 280 5.60 2.19 -11.56
N CYS A 281 6.01 3.44 -11.83
CA CYS A 281 6.92 4.18 -10.97
C CYS A 281 6.60 5.68 -10.95
N LEU A 282 7.16 6.36 -9.95
CA LEU A 282 7.39 7.80 -9.99
C LEU A 282 8.91 8.01 -10.09
N PHE A 283 9.36 9.05 -10.79
CA PHE A 283 10.78 9.40 -10.79
C PHE A 283 10.98 10.91 -10.73
N MET A 284 12.05 11.34 -10.06
CA MET A 284 12.31 12.74 -9.81
C MET A 284 13.36 13.30 -10.78
N ILE A 285 12.97 14.35 -11.50
CA ILE A 285 13.90 15.25 -12.19
C ILE A 285 14.14 16.45 -11.28
N PRO A 286 15.36 16.65 -10.75
CA PRO A 286 15.67 17.80 -9.92
C PRO A 286 15.38 19.12 -10.64
N ARG A 287 15.05 20.15 -9.87
CA ARG A 287 14.96 21.52 -10.38
C ARG A 287 16.29 21.94 -11.02
N GLY A 288 16.23 22.67 -12.12
CA GLY A 288 17.42 23.08 -12.84
C GLY A 288 17.13 23.66 -14.22
N GLN A 289 18.21 24.13 -14.85
CA GLN A 289 18.19 24.64 -16.23
C GLN A 289 18.48 23.57 -17.28
N VAL A 290 18.74 22.34 -16.85
CA VAL A 290 18.92 21.17 -17.71
C VAL A 290 18.07 20.08 -17.10
N GLY A 291 17.30 19.40 -17.95
CA GLY A 291 16.60 18.20 -17.53
C GLY A 291 17.57 17.02 -17.36
N LYS A 292 17.14 15.82 -17.75
CA LYS A 292 17.98 14.61 -17.71
C LYS A 292 18.00 13.92 -19.06
N LYS A 293 19.19 13.54 -19.50
CA LYS A 293 19.40 12.77 -20.73
C LYS A 293 19.26 11.29 -20.48
N GLU A 294 19.03 10.55 -21.54
CA GLU A 294 19.16 9.09 -21.57
C GLU A 294 20.50 8.66 -20.94
N GLY A 295 20.47 7.61 -20.11
CA GLY A 295 21.62 7.09 -19.40
C GLY A 295 21.97 7.80 -18.09
N GLU A 296 21.36 8.94 -17.77
CA GLU A 296 21.58 9.61 -16.49
C GLU A 296 20.78 8.99 -15.34
N GLU A 297 21.37 9.01 -14.14
CA GLU A 297 20.70 8.55 -12.93
C GLU A 297 19.64 9.53 -12.41
N VAL A 298 18.54 8.96 -11.91
CA VAL A 298 17.43 9.64 -11.26
C VAL A 298 16.93 8.84 -10.06
N LEU A 299 16.29 9.54 -9.13
CA LEU A 299 15.63 8.88 -8.01
C LEU A 299 14.26 8.36 -8.43
N VAL A 300 13.96 7.09 -8.12
CA VAL A 300 12.76 6.40 -8.55
C VAL A 300 12.04 5.81 -7.34
N TRP A 301 10.72 5.93 -7.32
CA TRP A 301 9.79 5.25 -6.42
C TRP A 301 9.03 4.23 -7.23
N LEU A 302 9.41 2.96 -7.11
CA LEU A 302 8.68 1.86 -7.73
C LEU A 302 7.33 1.74 -7.01
N LEU A 303 6.25 1.86 -7.77
CA LEU A 303 4.90 1.64 -7.25
C LEU A 303 4.65 0.14 -7.22
N SER A 304 3.79 -0.32 -6.31
CA SER A 304 3.39 -1.72 -6.32
C SER A 304 2.67 -2.00 -7.64
N SER A 305 3.35 -2.65 -8.58
CA SER A 305 2.65 -3.49 -9.54
C SER A 305 1.99 -4.60 -8.74
N LYS A 306 0.77 -4.97 -9.09
CA LYS A 306 0.16 -6.21 -8.58
C LYS A 306 1.11 -7.39 -8.75
#